data_AF-A0A3C1UBZ1-F1
#
_entry.id   AF-A0A3C1UBZ1-F1
#
_cell.length_a   1.000
_cell.length_b   1.000
_cell.length_c   1.000
_cell.angle_alpha   90.00
_cell.angle_beta   90.00
_cell.angle_gamma   90.00
#
_symmetry.space_group_name_H-M   'P 1'
#
loop_
_entity.id
_entity.type
_entity.pdbx_description
1 polymer ?
#
loop_
_entity_poly.entity_id
_entity_poly.type
_entity_poly.pdbx_seq_one_letter_code
_entity_poly.pdbx_strand_id
1 'polypeptide(L)'
;RKIRQTLRYSKDKVKIIRELELIIIDEISMVRADIIDFIDKVLRVYSNNMREPFGGKQLLFVGDVFQLEPVVTRDMRDILSRFYTQFFFFNARVFGDLGLVPIELQKMYRQTDNTFLSLLDRVRNNHASAQDIAQLNQRYNPNFTDNGEFVITLAMRRDTVDAINDEHMRALTTPEYTFTGVITDKFPENELPTSKELVLKQGAQVIFIRNDKDNRWVNGTLA
;
A
#
# COMPACT_ATOMS: atom_id res chain seq x y z
N ARG A 1 25.01 -17.47 1.05
CA ARG A 1 24.96 -18.95 1.15
C ARG A 1 23.66 -19.46 1.80
N LYS A 2 23.14 -18.84 2.87
CA LYS A 2 21.89 -19.29 3.56
C LYS A 2 20.56 -18.97 2.84
N ILE A 3 20.50 -17.97 1.96
CA ILE A 3 19.23 -17.56 1.29
C ILE A 3 18.57 -18.70 0.53
N ARG A 4 19.32 -19.50 -0.25
CA ARG A 4 18.74 -20.66 -0.97
C ARG A 4 18.24 -21.77 -0.04
N GLN A 5 18.66 -21.76 1.24
CA GLN A 5 18.23 -22.74 2.24
C GLN A 5 16.93 -22.28 2.93
N THR A 6 16.81 -20.99 3.24
CA THR A 6 15.62 -20.40 3.91
C THR A 6 14.53 -19.93 2.96
N LEU A 7 14.88 -19.43 1.78
CA LEU A 7 13.96 -18.98 0.75
C LEU A 7 14.11 -19.92 -0.44
N ARG A 8 13.13 -20.79 -0.66
CA ARG A 8 13.12 -21.71 -1.81
C ARG A 8 12.03 -21.27 -2.77
N TYR A 9 12.44 -20.69 -3.90
CA TYR A 9 11.52 -20.40 -5.00
C TYR A 9 11.41 -21.60 -5.94
N SER A 10 10.21 -21.80 -6.51
CA SER A 10 9.97 -22.80 -7.55
C SER A 10 10.81 -22.51 -8.79
N LYS A 11 11.03 -23.53 -9.62
CA LYS A 11 11.78 -23.37 -10.88
C LYS A 11 11.19 -22.26 -11.76
N ASP A 12 9.86 -22.17 -11.82
CA ASP A 12 9.16 -21.16 -12.62
C ASP A 12 9.42 -19.74 -12.10
N LYS A 13 9.35 -19.53 -10.77
CA LYS A 13 9.68 -18.23 -10.16
C LYS A 13 11.15 -17.85 -10.39
N VAL A 14 12.06 -18.81 -10.31
CA VAL A 14 13.49 -18.56 -10.60
C VAL A 14 13.69 -18.19 -12.07
N LYS A 15 12.96 -18.83 -13.00
CA LYS A 15 12.99 -18.50 -14.42
C LYS A 15 12.50 -17.06 -14.64
N ILE A 16 11.35 -16.70 -14.07
CA ILE A 16 10.81 -15.32 -14.11
C ILE A 16 11.85 -14.32 -13.59
N ILE A 17 12.44 -14.57 -12.42
CA ILE A 17 13.45 -13.67 -11.86
C ILE A 17 14.64 -13.54 -12.83
N ARG A 18 15.09 -14.62 -13.46
CA ARG A 18 16.23 -14.53 -14.39
C ARG A 18 15.90 -13.71 -15.64
N GLU A 19 14.75 -13.94 -16.24
CA GLU A 19 14.31 -13.32 -17.50
C GLU A 19 13.80 -11.89 -17.32
N LEU A 20 13.42 -11.50 -16.10
CA LEU A 20 12.90 -10.17 -15.80
C LEU A 20 13.99 -9.09 -15.96
N GLU A 21 13.66 -8.00 -16.64
CA GLU A 21 14.58 -6.88 -16.92
C GLU A 21 14.23 -5.63 -16.10
N LEU A 22 12.94 -5.37 -15.90
CA LEU A 22 12.42 -4.20 -15.19
C LEU A 22 11.45 -4.62 -14.08
N ILE A 23 11.60 -4.01 -12.90
CA ILE A 23 10.65 -4.09 -11.80
C ILE A 23 10.09 -2.70 -11.55
N ILE A 24 8.76 -2.57 -11.59
CA ILE A 24 8.07 -1.34 -11.21
C ILE A 24 7.49 -1.55 -9.82
N ILE A 25 7.81 -0.64 -8.90
CA ILE A 25 7.21 -0.62 -7.56
C ILE A 25 6.43 0.68 -7.45
N ASP A 26 5.11 0.56 -7.43
CA ASP A 26 4.19 1.66 -7.17
C ASP A 26 4.04 1.89 -5.66
N GLU A 27 3.64 3.11 -5.29
CA GLU A 27 3.53 3.59 -3.90
C GLU A 27 4.77 3.30 -3.04
N ILE A 28 5.95 3.60 -3.59
CA ILE A 28 7.25 3.33 -2.96
C ILE A 28 7.43 3.99 -1.58
N SER A 29 6.68 5.07 -1.28
CA SER A 29 6.76 5.80 -0.01
C SER A 29 6.45 4.92 1.21
N MET A 30 5.56 3.94 1.06
CA MET A 30 5.21 2.98 2.11
C MET A 30 6.21 1.81 2.24
N VAL A 31 7.19 1.71 1.34
CA VAL A 31 8.17 0.62 1.32
C VAL A 31 9.36 0.97 2.22
N ARG A 32 9.73 0.04 3.10
CA ARG A 32 10.87 0.21 3.99
C ARG A 32 12.21 -0.05 3.31
N ALA A 33 13.27 0.59 3.79
CA ALA A 33 14.65 0.35 3.36
C ALA A 33 15.07 -1.13 3.41
N ASP A 34 14.72 -1.86 4.48
CA ASP A 34 15.09 -3.28 4.63
C ASP A 34 14.47 -4.18 3.57
N ILE A 35 13.29 -3.81 3.06
CA ILE A 35 12.62 -4.53 1.98
C ILE A 35 13.37 -4.31 0.66
N ILE A 36 13.86 -3.10 0.38
CA ILE A 36 14.65 -2.82 -0.82
C ILE A 36 15.97 -3.61 -0.80
N ASP A 37 16.70 -3.59 0.33
CA ASP A 37 17.93 -4.36 0.48
C ASP A 37 17.67 -5.88 0.42
N PHE A 38 16.51 -6.33 0.91
CA PHE A 38 16.08 -7.71 0.75
C PHE A 38 15.83 -8.07 -0.72
N ILE A 39 15.12 -7.21 -1.48
CA ILE A 39 14.89 -7.39 -2.91
C ILE A 39 16.22 -7.45 -3.66
N ASP A 40 17.15 -6.52 -3.43
CA ASP A 40 18.51 -6.55 -3.99
C ASP A 40 19.15 -7.92 -3.77
N LYS A 41 19.13 -8.40 -2.53
CA LYS A 41 19.78 -9.65 -2.17
C LYS A 41 19.16 -10.86 -2.87
N VAL A 42 17.84 -10.90 -2.97
CA VAL A 42 17.11 -11.97 -3.69
C VAL A 42 17.50 -11.94 -5.16
N LEU A 43 17.43 -10.78 -5.82
CA LEU A 43 17.71 -10.67 -7.25
C LEU A 43 19.16 -11.06 -7.58
N ARG A 44 20.14 -10.61 -6.78
CA ARG A 44 21.55 -11.02 -6.93
C ARG A 44 21.74 -12.54 -6.87
N VAL A 45 21.09 -13.20 -5.91
CA VAL A 45 21.24 -14.66 -5.68
C VAL A 45 20.58 -15.50 -6.77
N TYR A 46 19.42 -15.09 -7.28
CA TYR A 46 18.66 -15.89 -8.25
C TYR A 46 19.01 -15.58 -9.71
N SER A 47 19.51 -14.37 -9.98
CA SER A 47 20.08 -13.99 -11.27
C SER A 47 21.54 -14.44 -11.44
N ASN A 48 22.14 -15.03 -10.40
CA ASN A 48 23.56 -15.41 -10.34
C ASN A 48 24.52 -14.22 -10.60
N ASN A 49 24.07 -12.99 -10.32
CA ASN A 49 24.86 -11.78 -10.50
C ASN A 49 25.02 -11.10 -9.13
N MET A 50 26.09 -11.44 -8.42
CA MET A 50 26.35 -10.89 -7.08
C MET A 50 27.05 -9.53 -7.12
N ARG A 51 27.61 -9.13 -8.27
CA ARG A 51 28.45 -7.93 -8.40
C ARG A 51 27.62 -6.68 -8.58
N GLU A 52 26.55 -6.77 -9.34
CA GLU A 52 25.71 -5.60 -9.66
C GLU A 52 24.53 -5.45 -8.69
N PRO A 53 24.17 -4.19 -8.33
CA PRO A 53 22.90 -3.87 -7.69
C PRO A 53 21.72 -4.56 -8.37
N PHE A 54 20.84 -5.12 -7.55
CA PHE A 54 19.64 -5.84 -7.99
C PHE A 54 19.91 -6.96 -9.00
N GLY A 55 21.14 -7.50 -9.03
CA GLY A 55 21.55 -8.51 -9.99
C GLY A 55 21.58 -8.02 -11.45
N GLY A 56 21.77 -6.73 -11.67
CA GLY A 56 21.81 -6.10 -13.00
C GLY A 56 20.44 -5.71 -13.54
N LYS A 57 19.41 -5.72 -12.71
CA LYS A 57 18.04 -5.43 -13.12
C LYS A 57 17.66 -3.99 -12.87
N GLN A 58 16.84 -3.46 -13.77
CA GLN A 58 16.34 -2.10 -13.63
C GLN A 58 15.17 -2.08 -12.64
N LEU A 59 15.19 -1.10 -11.75
CA LEU A 59 14.07 -0.79 -10.87
C LEU A 59 13.53 0.60 -11.22
N LEU A 60 12.21 0.69 -11.33
CA LEU A 60 11.46 1.93 -11.44
C LEU A 60 10.59 2.09 -10.20
N PHE A 61 10.87 3.12 -9.42
CA PHE A 61 10.09 3.47 -8.25
C PHE A 61 9.10 4.57 -8.63
N VAL A 62 7.82 4.33 -8.34
CA VAL A 62 6.73 5.27 -8.56
C VAL A 62 6.06 5.50 -7.21
N GLY A 63 5.74 6.76 -6.92
CA GLY A 63 5.06 7.12 -5.68
C GLY A 63 5.40 8.54 -5.25
N ASP A 64 4.82 8.93 -4.13
CA ASP A 64 4.95 10.28 -3.57
C ASP A 64 5.50 10.21 -2.14
N VAL A 65 6.70 10.76 -1.95
CA VAL A 65 7.40 10.79 -0.66
C VAL A 65 6.71 11.66 0.41
N PHE A 66 5.77 12.52 0.01
CA PHE A 66 4.96 13.32 0.93
C PHE A 66 3.68 12.61 1.39
N GLN A 67 3.41 11.40 0.88
CA GLN A 67 2.33 10.57 1.39
C GLN A 67 2.74 9.82 2.67
N LEU A 68 2.05 8.72 2.99
CA LEU A 68 2.26 7.95 4.21
C LEU A 68 3.67 7.36 4.26
N GLU A 69 4.29 7.50 5.43
CA GLU A 69 5.55 6.86 5.77
C GLU A 69 5.38 5.33 5.86
N PRO A 70 6.46 4.55 5.73
CA PRO A 70 6.36 3.11 5.88
C PRO A 70 5.91 2.74 7.30
N VAL A 71 5.00 1.78 7.42
CA VAL A 71 4.53 1.31 8.72
C VAL A 71 5.64 0.52 9.43
N VAL A 72 6.04 1.00 10.61
CA VAL A 72 7.06 0.35 11.46
C VAL A 72 6.49 0.14 12.86
N THR A 73 6.31 -1.13 13.25
CA THR A 73 5.90 -1.48 14.61
C THR A 73 7.04 -1.23 15.60
N ARG A 74 6.72 -1.14 16.90
CA ARG A 74 7.70 -0.89 17.95
C ARG A 74 8.83 -1.94 17.96
N ASP A 75 8.46 -3.22 17.89
CA ASP A 75 9.44 -4.32 17.89
C ASP A 75 10.36 -4.27 16.67
N MET A 76 9.81 -3.91 15.50
CA MET A 76 10.61 -3.73 14.29
C MET A 76 11.55 -2.54 14.42
N ARG A 77 11.11 -1.44 15.03
CA ARG A 77 11.92 -0.23 15.23
C ARG A 77 13.18 -0.52 16.04
N ASP A 78 13.07 -1.31 17.10
CA ASP A 78 14.18 -1.68 17.99
C ASP A 78 15.26 -2.51 17.29
N ILE A 79 14.87 -3.24 16.24
CA ILE A 79 15.78 -4.05 15.41
C ILE A 79 16.35 -3.20 14.27
N LEU A 80 15.49 -2.54 13.50
CA LEU A 80 15.85 -1.82 12.27
C LEU A 80 16.72 -0.60 12.53
N SER A 81 16.52 0.11 13.65
CA SER A 81 17.32 1.28 14.04
C SER A 81 18.81 0.97 14.24
N ARG A 82 19.18 -0.31 14.42
CA ARG A 82 20.58 -0.76 14.47
C ARG A 82 21.26 -0.76 13.11
N PHE A 83 20.48 -0.77 12.02
CA PHE A 83 20.96 -0.95 10.66
C PHE A 83 20.67 0.25 9.74
N TYR A 84 19.61 1.00 10.03
CA TYR A 84 19.14 2.11 9.21
C TYR A 84 18.91 3.35 10.08
N THR A 85 19.33 4.51 9.59
CA THR A 85 19.11 5.81 10.25
C THR A 85 17.64 6.23 10.18
N GLN A 86 16.99 5.95 9.05
CA GLN A 86 15.57 6.19 8.78
C GLN A 86 15.01 4.99 8.01
N PHE A 87 13.68 4.84 8.01
CA PHE A 87 13.04 3.64 7.47
C PHE A 87 12.59 3.77 6.01
N PHE A 88 12.64 4.96 5.42
CA PHE A 88 12.23 5.19 4.04
C PHE A 88 13.05 4.37 3.04
N PHE A 89 12.44 3.97 1.92
CA PHE A 89 13.08 3.17 0.89
C PHE A 89 14.45 3.73 0.45
N PHE A 90 14.57 5.07 0.30
CA PHE A 90 15.78 5.74 -0.15
C PHE A 90 16.95 5.68 0.87
N ASN A 91 16.71 5.16 2.08
CA ASN A 91 17.76 4.86 3.07
C ASN A 91 18.31 3.43 2.95
N ALA A 92 17.89 2.65 1.95
CA ALA A 92 18.43 1.33 1.68
C ALA A 92 19.93 1.39 1.35
N ARG A 93 20.69 0.41 1.84
CA ARG A 93 22.16 0.40 1.72
C ARG A 93 22.63 0.21 0.29
N VAL A 94 21.84 -0.49 -0.53
CA VAL A 94 22.12 -0.69 -1.96
C VAL A 94 22.32 0.62 -2.72
N PHE A 95 21.68 1.72 -2.29
CA PHE A 95 21.84 3.05 -2.91
C PHE A 95 23.16 3.75 -2.53
N GLY A 96 23.96 3.18 -1.63
CA GLY A 96 25.35 3.63 -1.43
C GLY A 96 26.24 3.31 -2.64
N ASP A 97 25.94 2.21 -3.34
CA ASP A 97 26.69 1.75 -4.52
C ASP A 97 26.00 2.15 -5.85
N LEU A 98 24.79 2.73 -5.78
CA LEU A 98 23.95 3.07 -6.91
C LEU A 98 23.28 4.44 -6.71
N GLY A 99 23.58 5.37 -7.61
CA GLY A 99 22.86 6.64 -7.66
C GLY A 99 21.41 6.44 -8.09
N LEU A 100 20.46 6.86 -7.25
CA LEU A 100 19.07 7.02 -7.66
C LEU A 100 18.97 8.18 -8.66
N VAL A 101 18.21 7.98 -9.74
CA VAL A 101 17.89 9.04 -10.71
C VAL A 101 16.48 9.55 -10.37
N PRO A 102 16.34 10.69 -9.67
CA PRO A 102 15.03 11.25 -9.37
C PRO A 102 14.44 11.93 -10.61
N ILE A 103 13.19 11.62 -10.92
CA ILE A 103 12.40 12.32 -11.95
C ILE A 103 11.13 12.83 -11.27
N GLU A 104 11.00 14.15 -11.18
CA GLU A 104 9.84 14.79 -10.57
C GLU A 104 8.78 15.13 -11.65
N LEU A 105 7.55 14.66 -11.45
CA LEU A 105 6.41 15.02 -12.30
C LEU A 105 5.70 16.24 -11.71
N GLN A 106 5.80 17.38 -12.39
CA GLN A 106 5.27 18.65 -11.88
C GLN A 106 3.81 18.93 -12.30
N LYS A 107 3.33 18.28 -13.35
CA LYS A 107 1.99 18.55 -13.90
C LYS A 107 0.93 17.65 -13.26
N MET A 108 0.03 18.27 -12.51
CA MET A 108 -1.15 17.61 -11.95
C MET A 108 -2.25 17.46 -13.01
N TYR A 109 -2.76 16.23 -13.16
CA TYR A 109 -3.84 15.91 -14.11
C TYR A 109 -5.17 15.58 -13.44
N ARG A 110 -5.15 15.17 -12.16
CA ARG A 110 -6.32 14.59 -11.48
C ARG A 110 -7.40 15.63 -11.13
N GLN A 111 -7.03 16.87 -10.87
CA GLN A 111 -7.95 17.96 -10.56
C GLN A 111 -7.68 19.14 -11.49
N THR A 112 -8.75 19.76 -12.01
CA THR A 112 -8.67 20.94 -12.91
C THR A 112 -8.88 22.26 -12.17
N ASP A 113 -9.37 22.22 -10.93
CA ASP A 113 -9.58 23.40 -10.09
C ASP A 113 -8.25 23.88 -9.49
N ASN A 114 -7.70 24.94 -10.09
CA ASN A 114 -6.45 25.57 -9.66
C ASN A 114 -6.49 26.08 -8.22
N THR A 115 -7.68 26.50 -7.73
CA THR A 115 -7.82 26.99 -6.36
C THR A 115 -7.63 25.84 -5.38
N PHE A 116 -8.29 24.71 -5.65
CA PHE A 116 -8.18 23.52 -4.83
C PHE A 116 -6.77 22.89 -4.90
N LEU A 117 -6.17 22.83 -6.09
CA LEU A 117 -4.79 22.37 -6.27
C LEU A 117 -3.80 23.19 -5.43
N SER A 118 -3.92 24.52 -5.49
CA SER A 118 -3.02 25.42 -4.75
C SER A 118 -3.19 25.26 -3.24
N LEU A 119 -4.42 25.00 -2.77
CA LEU A 119 -4.69 24.69 -1.37
C LEU A 119 -4.03 23.37 -0.96
N LEU A 120 -4.20 22.30 -1.74
CA LEU A 120 -3.59 20.99 -1.46
C LEU A 120 -2.06 21.06 -1.45
N ASP A 121 -1.47 21.84 -2.35
CA ASP A 121 -0.02 22.06 -2.39
C ASP A 121 0.50 22.79 -1.14
N ARG A 122 -0.24 23.79 -0.63
CA ARG A 122 0.10 24.44 0.64
C ARG A 122 0.01 23.47 1.82
N VAL A 123 -1.01 22.60 1.86
CA VAL A 123 -1.13 21.55 2.88
C VAL A 123 0.06 20.58 2.81
N ARG A 124 0.39 20.11 1.60
CA ARG A 124 1.52 19.20 1.34
C ARG A 124 2.85 19.77 1.84
N ASN A 125 3.08 21.06 1.64
CA ASN A 125 4.31 21.75 2.02
C ASN A 125 4.26 22.35 3.44
N ASN A 126 3.26 21.99 4.26
CA ASN A 126 3.08 22.51 5.61
C ASN A 126 3.01 24.06 5.70
N HIS A 127 2.39 24.69 4.71
CA HIS A 127 2.16 26.14 4.59
C HIS A 127 0.67 26.50 4.54
N ALA A 128 -0.22 25.62 5.02
CA ALA A 128 -1.65 25.88 5.04
C ALA A 128 -1.98 27.08 5.95
N SER A 129 -2.70 28.06 5.39
CA SER A 129 -3.17 29.24 6.10
C SER A 129 -4.51 28.99 6.81
N ALA A 130 -4.89 29.87 7.74
CA ALA A 130 -6.22 29.82 8.35
C ALA A 130 -7.35 29.94 7.31
N GLN A 131 -7.12 30.66 6.20
CA GLN A 131 -8.07 30.77 5.10
C GLN A 131 -8.24 29.44 4.35
N ASP A 132 -7.15 28.69 4.16
CA ASP A 132 -7.20 27.36 3.53
C ASP A 132 -8.05 26.40 4.37
N ILE A 133 -7.82 26.39 5.68
CA ILE A 133 -8.60 25.57 6.61
C ILE A 133 -10.08 26.00 6.61
N ALA A 134 -10.34 27.32 6.61
CA ALA A 134 -11.71 27.82 6.51
C ALA A 134 -12.40 27.38 5.21
N GLN A 135 -11.69 27.39 4.08
CA GLN A 135 -12.20 26.93 2.79
C GLN A 135 -12.51 25.44 2.79
N LEU A 136 -11.65 24.60 3.39
CA LEU A 136 -11.95 23.17 3.57
C LEU A 136 -13.18 22.95 4.46
N ASN A 137 -13.28 23.68 5.56
CA ASN A 137 -14.39 23.55 6.51
C ASN A 137 -15.74 23.95 5.91
N GLN A 138 -15.80 24.75 4.84
CA GLN A 138 -17.05 25.01 4.11
C GLN A 138 -17.64 23.75 3.47
N ARG A 139 -16.85 22.69 3.28
CA ARG A 139 -17.34 21.39 2.78
C ARG A 139 -17.95 20.52 3.87
N TYR A 140 -17.82 20.89 5.14
CA TYR A 140 -18.42 20.15 6.24
C TYR A 140 -19.95 20.27 6.20
N ASN A 141 -20.62 19.15 6.03
CA ASN A 141 -22.07 19.05 6.10
C ASN A 141 -22.45 18.10 7.25
N PRO A 142 -22.92 18.60 8.41
CA PRO A 142 -23.31 17.76 9.54
C PRO A 142 -24.55 16.91 9.26
N ASN A 143 -25.34 17.28 8.24
CA ASN A 143 -26.55 16.55 7.82
C ASN A 143 -26.30 15.78 6.52
N PHE A 144 -25.05 15.43 6.22
CA PHE A 144 -24.73 14.65 5.04
C PHE A 144 -25.40 13.27 5.12
N THR A 145 -26.08 12.89 4.05
CA THR A 145 -26.62 11.55 3.83
C THR A 145 -26.14 11.07 2.47
N ASP A 146 -25.80 9.79 2.38
CA ASP A 146 -25.37 9.19 1.12
C ASP A 146 -26.53 9.09 0.10
N ASN A 147 -27.80 9.17 0.54
CA ASN A 147 -29.00 8.98 -0.27
C ASN A 147 -28.96 7.69 -1.12
N GLY A 148 -28.26 6.65 -0.65
CA GLY A 148 -28.04 5.42 -1.40
C GLY A 148 -26.99 5.51 -2.52
N GLU A 149 -26.27 6.62 -2.64
CA GLU A 149 -25.08 6.72 -3.50
C GLU A 149 -23.91 5.90 -2.94
N PHE A 150 -22.99 5.53 -3.84
CA PHE A 150 -21.76 4.87 -3.45
C PHE A 150 -20.77 5.89 -2.87
N VAL A 151 -20.64 5.93 -1.54
CA VAL A 151 -19.78 6.85 -0.81
C VAL A 151 -18.76 6.09 0.02
N ILE A 152 -17.49 6.47 -0.09
CA ILE A 152 -16.41 5.89 0.70
C ILE A 152 -16.12 6.81 1.87
N THR A 153 -16.22 6.28 3.09
CA THR A 153 -15.80 7.00 4.30
C THR A 153 -14.34 6.69 4.63
N LEU A 154 -13.52 7.74 4.73
CA LEU A 154 -12.13 7.65 5.18
C LEU A 154 -12.05 8.06 6.65
N ALA A 155 -11.49 7.21 7.51
CA ALA A 155 -11.27 7.51 8.91
C ALA A 155 -9.85 7.13 9.35
N MET A 156 -9.35 7.79 10.40
CA MET A 156 -7.98 7.59 10.89
C MET A 156 -7.77 6.23 11.57
N ARG A 157 -8.82 5.65 12.15
CA ARG A 157 -8.72 4.44 12.95
C ARG A 157 -9.61 3.35 12.38
N ARG A 158 -9.09 2.12 12.45
CA ARG A 158 -9.78 0.92 11.98
C ARG A 158 -11.09 0.66 12.74
N ASP A 159 -11.08 0.83 14.07
CA ASP A 159 -12.28 0.67 14.91
C ASP A 159 -13.45 1.58 14.47
N THR A 160 -13.15 2.78 14.01
CA THR A 160 -14.12 3.74 13.50
C THR A 160 -14.70 3.29 12.17
N VAL A 161 -13.84 2.80 11.26
CA VAL A 161 -14.29 2.24 9.97
C VAL A 161 -15.13 0.99 10.18
N ASP A 162 -14.72 0.08 11.07
CA ASP A 162 -15.43 -1.15 11.38
C ASP A 162 -16.82 -0.84 11.96
N ALA A 163 -16.93 0.13 12.88
CA ALA A 163 -18.22 0.54 13.44
C ALA A 163 -19.19 1.11 12.38
N ILE A 164 -18.68 1.92 11.43
CA ILE A 164 -19.46 2.47 10.32
C ILE A 164 -19.92 1.34 9.40
N ASN A 165 -19.01 0.44 9.01
CA ASN A 165 -19.35 -0.72 8.18
C ASN A 165 -20.44 -1.58 8.83
N ASP A 166 -20.33 -1.84 10.14
CA ASP A 166 -21.31 -2.62 10.90
C ASP A 166 -22.68 -1.92 11.00
N GLU A 167 -22.70 -0.59 11.06
CA GLU A 167 -23.94 0.19 11.03
C GLU A 167 -24.64 0.06 9.67
N HIS A 168 -23.92 0.28 8.57
CA HIS A 168 -24.47 0.13 7.21
C HIS A 168 -24.90 -1.32 6.93
N MET A 169 -24.12 -2.30 7.40
CA MET A 169 -24.49 -3.72 7.30
C MET A 169 -25.76 -4.05 8.10
N ARG A 170 -25.97 -3.45 9.28
CA ARG A 170 -27.21 -3.63 10.06
C ARG A 170 -28.42 -2.97 9.41
N ALA A 171 -28.24 -1.85 8.71
CA ALA A 171 -29.31 -1.16 8.01
C ALA A 171 -29.89 -1.96 6.82
N LEU A 172 -29.12 -2.87 6.23
CA LEU A 172 -29.60 -3.76 5.16
C LEU A 172 -30.59 -4.80 5.71
N THR A 173 -31.79 -4.83 5.12
CA THR A 173 -32.89 -5.74 5.49
C THR A 173 -32.81 -7.11 4.83
N THR A 174 -31.86 -7.30 3.91
CA THR A 174 -31.67 -8.58 3.22
C THR A 174 -31.02 -9.62 4.14
N PRO A 175 -31.23 -10.93 3.88
CA PRO A 175 -30.62 -12.00 4.67
C PRO A 175 -29.09 -11.92 4.72
N GLU A 176 -28.52 -12.31 5.85
CA GLU A 176 -27.07 -12.46 6.04
C GLU A 176 -26.57 -13.77 5.44
N TYR A 177 -25.40 -13.68 4.81
CA TYR A 177 -24.65 -14.82 4.30
C TYR A 177 -23.26 -14.80 4.92
N THR A 178 -22.91 -15.86 5.63
CA THR A 178 -21.60 -16.00 6.26
C THR A 178 -20.69 -16.88 5.41
N PHE A 179 -19.53 -16.34 5.05
CA PHE A 179 -18.47 -17.05 4.35
C PHE A 179 -17.32 -17.33 5.34
N THR A 180 -17.13 -18.60 5.68
CA THR A 180 -16.08 -19.02 6.62
C THR A 180 -14.80 -19.40 5.87
N GLY A 181 -13.72 -18.69 6.14
CA GLY A 181 -12.38 -18.98 5.65
C GLY A 181 -11.79 -20.24 6.30
N VAL A 182 -11.14 -21.07 5.49
CA VAL A 182 -10.41 -22.26 5.94
C VAL A 182 -8.93 -21.91 6.11
N ILE A 183 -8.41 -22.14 7.31
CA ILE A 183 -6.98 -21.99 7.62
C ILE A 183 -6.35 -23.37 7.62
N THR A 184 -5.33 -23.55 6.79
CA THR A 184 -4.50 -24.76 6.77
C THR A 184 -3.14 -24.43 7.40
N ASP A 185 -2.60 -25.37 8.17
CA ASP A 185 -1.34 -25.22 8.91
C ASP A 185 -1.35 -24.09 9.97
N LYS A 186 -0.16 -23.62 10.36
CA LYS A 186 0.00 -22.51 11.30
C LYS A 186 -0.03 -21.18 10.55
N PHE A 187 -1.18 -20.52 10.56
CA PHE A 187 -1.35 -19.16 10.06
C PHE A 187 -1.83 -18.25 11.19
N PRO A 188 -1.10 -17.18 11.55
CA PRO A 188 -1.50 -16.27 12.61
C PRO A 188 -2.81 -15.53 12.25
N GLU A 189 -3.76 -15.48 13.19
CA GLU A 189 -5.06 -14.81 12.93
C GLU A 189 -4.92 -13.31 12.67
N ASN A 190 -3.91 -12.66 13.26
CA ASN A 190 -3.59 -11.25 13.05
C ASN A 190 -2.97 -10.95 11.67
N GLU A 191 -2.60 -11.97 10.90
CA GLU A 191 -2.09 -11.84 9.53
C GLU A 191 -3.16 -12.13 8.46
N LEU A 192 -4.40 -12.44 8.88
CA LEU A 192 -5.48 -12.70 7.94
C LEU A 192 -5.80 -11.44 7.12
N PRO A 193 -5.95 -11.57 5.79
CA PRO A 193 -6.18 -10.42 4.91
C PRO A 193 -7.61 -9.85 5.03
N THR A 194 -8.53 -10.63 5.59
CA THR A 194 -9.91 -10.24 5.92
C THR A 194 -10.40 -11.09 7.11
N SER A 195 -11.60 -10.81 7.62
CA SER A 195 -12.21 -11.61 8.68
C SER A 195 -12.29 -13.09 8.29
N LYS A 196 -12.05 -13.98 9.26
CA LYS A 196 -12.24 -15.42 9.07
C LYS A 196 -13.70 -15.77 8.82
N GLU A 197 -14.62 -15.05 9.47
CA GLU A 197 -16.04 -15.13 9.22
C GLU A 197 -16.46 -13.82 8.56
N LEU A 198 -16.65 -13.87 7.24
CA LEU A 198 -17.06 -12.73 6.46
C LEU A 198 -18.58 -12.76 6.29
N VAL A 199 -19.27 -11.87 7.00
CA VAL A 199 -20.73 -11.71 6.90
C VAL A 199 -21.03 -10.68 5.82
N LEU A 200 -21.87 -11.05 4.85
CA LEU A 200 -22.30 -10.18 3.75
C LEU A 200 -23.83 -10.19 3.62
N LYS A 201 -24.35 -9.11 3.06
CA LYS A 201 -25.77 -8.91 2.73
C LYS A 201 -25.88 -8.41 1.30
N GLN A 202 -26.99 -8.71 0.63
CA GLN A 202 -27.21 -8.18 -0.72
C GLN A 202 -27.36 -6.65 -0.66
N GLY A 203 -26.61 -5.93 -1.49
CA GLY A 203 -26.54 -4.47 -1.47
C GLY A 203 -25.45 -3.89 -0.56
N ALA A 204 -24.66 -4.74 0.12
CA ALA A 204 -23.45 -4.30 0.81
C ALA A 204 -22.40 -3.82 -0.19
N GLN A 205 -21.81 -2.64 0.10
CA GLN A 205 -20.67 -2.12 -0.65
C GLN A 205 -19.42 -2.86 -0.21
N VAL A 206 -18.64 -3.36 -1.17
CA VAL A 206 -17.44 -4.16 -0.91
C VAL A 206 -16.23 -3.64 -1.66
N ILE A 207 -15.07 -3.80 -1.04
CA ILE A 207 -13.77 -3.59 -1.68
C ILE A 207 -13.07 -4.93 -1.88
N PHE A 208 -12.61 -5.18 -3.09
CA PHE A 208 -11.87 -6.40 -3.41
C PHE A 208 -10.44 -6.28 -2.90
N ILE A 209 -9.97 -7.31 -2.20
CA ILE A 209 -8.63 -7.33 -1.59
C ILE A 209 -7.63 -8.23 -2.35
N ARG A 210 -8.04 -8.77 -3.51
CA ARG A 210 -7.23 -9.66 -4.34
C ARG A 210 -7.48 -9.42 -5.82
N ASN A 211 -6.41 -9.59 -6.61
CA ASN A 211 -6.49 -9.58 -8.06
C ASN A 211 -7.12 -10.88 -8.57
N ASP A 212 -8.03 -10.76 -9.52
CA ASP A 212 -8.59 -11.89 -10.25
C ASP A 212 -7.59 -12.40 -11.30
N LYS A 213 -7.51 -13.73 -11.47
CA LYS A 213 -6.58 -14.33 -12.46
C LYS A 213 -6.99 -14.02 -13.90
N ASP A 214 -8.29 -13.83 -14.14
CA ASP A 214 -8.84 -13.50 -15.46
C ASP A 214 -8.92 -11.98 -15.67
N ASN A 215 -8.28 -11.18 -14.79
CA ASN A 215 -8.23 -9.71 -14.82
C ASN A 215 -9.61 -9.02 -14.80
N ARG A 216 -10.63 -9.64 -14.22
CA ARG A 216 -11.96 -9.03 -14.06
C ARG A 216 -12.01 -7.93 -13.00
N TRP A 217 -11.16 -8.04 -11.97
CA TRP A 217 -10.99 -7.03 -10.93
C TRP A 217 -9.57 -7.08 -10.35
N VAL A 218 -9.18 -5.98 -9.73
CA VAL A 218 -7.91 -5.82 -9.01
C VAL A 218 -8.16 -5.46 -7.54
N ASN A 219 -7.14 -5.61 -6.70
CA ASN A 219 -7.16 -5.11 -5.33
C ASN A 219 -7.51 -3.60 -5.34
N GLY A 220 -8.54 -3.22 -4.59
CA GLY A 220 -9.10 -1.86 -4.58
C GLY A 220 -10.33 -1.68 -5.48
N THR A 221 -10.76 -2.69 -6.24
CA THR A 221 -12.02 -2.61 -7.00
C THR A 221 -13.20 -2.48 -6.04
N LEU A 222 -14.13 -1.57 -6.35
CA LEU A 222 -15.31 -1.27 -5.55
C LEU A 222 -16.55 -1.82 -6.26
N ALA A 223 -17.47 -2.44 -5.51
CA ALA A 223 -18.73 -2.98 -6.03
C ALA A 223 -19.86 -2.87 -5.01
#